data_AF-A0A928MKA2-F1
#
_entry.id   AF-A0A928MKA2-F1
#
_cell.length_a   1.000
_cell.length_b   1.000
_cell.length_c   1.000
_cell.angle_alpha   90.00
_cell.angle_beta   90.00
_cell.angle_gamma   90.00
#
_symmetry.space_group_name_H-M   'P 1'
#
loop_
_entity.id
_entity.type
_entity.pdbx_description
1 polymer ?
#
loop_
_entity_poly.entity_id
_entity_poly.type
_entity_poly.pdbx_seq_one_letter_code
_entity_poly.pdbx_strand_id
1 'polypeptide(L)'
;TEVTWEAFGVDSAKFKADFTAEVEPHIPEIKVTAPTPVSGKGPDDAKPALTTTGMHFYAWDWRDSKGNVLTDYDIFKGGETYTLTVVVASTEKFLEGKTKAYINDTEVTWEAFGVDSAKFKADFTATGDKLIDSLSLTVTAPEAGKNPVFNAVAGLGGQYTIDTAASTVGVTNGVGWARLKSTTWDDIDEILKAADKFETGKVYMVCVAVKPNSGYSFDGLESNPTKALVNGQAAAHVEKASGGIFVYYVFPPLAETEPKTITDVAVTLAAPKAGEKAAFTAAVPANANYALKSVSWFCDEDDAALTAGDTFADGKTYILNVSLTAKEGFSFGNDIELKGKLNGDPAQARRLEDGSCLVTKYFTLGLANPFTDVKQSDYFYDAVIWAYYAEPQVTNGIGGGLFGPNNTVKRCEAVTFLWRAVGCPEPTTTKNPFEDVKESDYYYKPVLWAVEKGITVGTDATHFTPEQTCSTAHIITFLYRTLNPGQDGWYAVAEGYARGKGLLDGLTLKVEPGVDCPRRDVVLFLYRAVGK
;
A
#
# COMPACT_ATOMS: atom_id res chain seq x y z
N THR A 1 0.57 -107.13 4.39
CA THR A 1 -0.07 -108.10 3.49
C THR A 1 -0.47 -109.31 4.29
N GLU A 2 -1.65 -109.87 4.06
CA GLU A 2 -2.03 -111.19 4.58
C GLU A 2 -1.08 -112.24 3.98
N VAL A 3 -0.54 -113.13 4.81
CA VAL A 3 0.47 -114.12 4.40
C VAL A 3 -0.20 -115.47 4.30
N THR A 4 -0.21 -116.06 3.11
CA THR A 4 -0.64 -117.44 2.93
C THR A 4 0.51 -118.39 3.25
N TRP A 5 0.20 -119.54 3.85
CA TRP A 5 1.20 -120.56 4.15
C TRP A 5 0.71 -121.94 3.75
N GLU A 6 1.65 -122.82 3.46
CA GLU A 6 1.40 -124.25 3.22
C GLU A 6 2.41 -125.11 4.01
N ALA A 7 1.95 -126.28 4.46
CA ALA A 7 2.80 -127.24 5.15
C ALA A 7 3.86 -127.78 4.18
N PHE A 8 5.11 -127.86 4.65
CA PHE A 8 6.24 -128.35 3.89
C PHE A 8 7.07 -129.30 4.75
N GLY A 9 6.83 -130.61 4.60
CA GLY A 9 7.49 -131.62 5.42
C GLY A 9 6.79 -131.83 6.77
N VAL A 10 7.44 -132.59 7.65
CA VAL A 10 6.79 -133.14 8.86
C VAL A 10 6.62 -132.09 9.97
N ASP A 11 7.46 -131.04 10.00
CA ASP A 11 7.43 -130.00 11.03
C ASP A 11 7.78 -128.58 10.50
N SER A 12 7.56 -128.32 9.20
CA SER A 12 7.88 -126.99 8.62
C SER A 12 6.74 -126.44 7.77
N ALA A 13 6.70 -125.12 7.63
CA ALA A 13 5.75 -124.41 6.78
C ALA A 13 6.49 -123.42 5.86
N LYS A 14 6.03 -123.28 4.63
CA LYS A 14 6.46 -122.21 3.72
C LYS A 14 5.43 -121.10 3.72
N PHE A 15 5.90 -119.88 3.80
CA PHE A 15 5.07 -118.68 3.81
C PHE A 15 5.31 -117.92 2.51
N LYS A 16 4.24 -117.49 1.86
CA LYS A 16 4.29 -116.59 0.71
C LYS A 16 3.50 -115.33 1.03
N ALA A 17 4.16 -114.20 0.87
CA ALA A 17 3.57 -112.88 0.94
C ALA A 17 3.87 -112.13 -0.36
N ASP A 18 2.85 -111.51 -0.94
CA ASP A 18 3.04 -110.59 -2.06
C ASP A 18 3.24 -109.17 -1.50
N PHE A 19 4.31 -108.51 -1.95
CA PHE A 19 4.58 -107.12 -1.60
C PHE A 19 4.32 -106.26 -2.82
N THR A 20 3.57 -105.16 -2.65
CA THR A 20 3.55 -104.08 -3.63
C THR A 20 4.76 -103.21 -3.35
N ALA A 21 5.63 -102.99 -4.34
CA ALA A 21 6.71 -102.03 -4.18
C ALA A 21 6.09 -100.67 -3.83
N GLU A 22 6.51 -100.09 -2.72
CA GLU A 22 6.22 -98.68 -2.44
C GLU A 22 6.80 -97.87 -3.61
N VAL A 23 5.94 -97.14 -4.32
CA VAL A 23 6.44 -96.17 -5.29
C VAL A 23 7.17 -95.14 -4.46
N GLU A 24 8.50 -95.04 -4.62
CA GLU A 24 9.27 -94.02 -3.92
C GLU A 24 8.61 -92.66 -4.17
N PRO A 25 8.30 -91.89 -3.11
CA PRO A 25 7.67 -90.61 -3.28
C PRO A 25 8.64 -89.68 -4.01
N HIS A 26 8.35 -89.36 -5.26
CA HIS A 26 9.14 -88.44 -6.08
C HIS A 26 8.43 -87.10 -6.25
N ILE A 27 9.19 -86.04 -6.50
CA ILE A 27 8.67 -84.71 -6.80
C ILE A 27 8.60 -84.56 -8.32
N PRO A 28 7.40 -84.44 -8.92
CA PRO A 28 7.29 -84.39 -10.38
C PRO A 28 7.71 -83.03 -10.95
N GLU A 29 7.48 -81.94 -10.23
CA GLU A 29 7.75 -80.57 -10.69
C GLU A 29 8.30 -79.67 -9.58
N ILE A 30 9.35 -78.92 -9.90
CA ILE A 30 9.88 -77.82 -9.10
C ILE A 30 9.44 -76.52 -9.75
N LYS A 31 8.69 -75.68 -9.03
CA LYS A 31 8.19 -74.40 -9.52
C LYS A 31 8.73 -73.26 -8.67
N VAL A 32 9.41 -72.35 -9.34
CA VAL A 32 9.93 -71.10 -8.77
C VAL A 32 9.28 -69.93 -9.50
N THR A 33 8.85 -68.93 -8.74
CA THR A 33 8.41 -67.64 -9.27
C THR A 33 9.51 -66.63 -9.00
N ALA A 34 9.94 -65.90 -10.01
CA ALA A 34 10.98 -64.88 -9.89
C ALA A 34 10.51 -63.57 -10.51
N PRO A 35 10.59 -62.43 -9.80
CA PRO A 35 10.28 -61.13 -10.39
C PRO A 35 11.31 -60.76 -11.46
N THR A 36 10.87 -60.08 -12.52
CA THR A 36 11.79 -59.53 -13.53
C THR A 36 12.67 -58.45 -12.90
N PRO A 37 13.99 -58.46 -13.13
CA PRO A 37 14.87 -57.39 -12.68
C PRO A 37 14.41 -56.02 -13.20
N VAL A 38 14.41 -55.03 -12.31
CA VAL A 38 14.02 -53.66 -12.64
C VAL A 38 15.24 -52.76 -12.50
N SER A 39 15.51 -51.93 -13.51
CA SER A 39 16.61 -50.98 -13.45
C SER A 39 16.59 -50.19 -12.14
N GLY A 40 17.75 -50.07 -11.51
CA GLY A 40 17.93 -49.34 -10.25
C GLY A 40 17.51 -50.07 -8.97
N LYS A 41 16.93 -51.27 -9.07
CA LYS A 41 16.65 -52.17 -7.94
C LYS A 41 17.81 -53.15 -7.72
N GLY A 42 17.95 -53.60 -6.47
CA GLY A 42 18.97 -54.59 -6.10
C GLY A 42 18.45 -56.03 -6.16
N PRO A 43 19.34 -57.03 -6.04
CA PRO A 43 18.98 -58.45 -6.03
C PRO A 43 17.90 -58.84 -5.00
N ASP A 44 17.90 -58.21 -3.82
CA ASP A 44 16.93 -58.47 -2.74
C ASP A 44 15.50 -58.07 -3.07
N ASP A 45 15.32 -56.98 -3.82
CA ASP A 45 14.01 -56.56 -4.35
C ASP A 45 13.50 -57.55 -5.41
N ALA A 46 14.39 -58.37 -5.97
CA ALA A 46 14.12 -59.36 -7.00
C ALA A 46 14.22 -60.82 -6.51
N LYS A 47 13.83 -61.06 -5.25
CA LYS A 47 13.91 -62.37 -4.61
C LYS A 47 12.94 -63.41 -5.21
N PRO A 48 13.40 -64.64 -5.53
CA PRO A 48 12.52 -65.71 -5.97
C PRO A 48 11.70 -66.31 -4.83
N ALA A 49 10.54 -66.88 -5.18
CA ALA A 49 9.64 -67.60 -4.30
C ALA A 49 9.43 -69.04 -4.80
N LEU A 50 9.34 -69.99 -3.87
CA LEU A 50 9.14 -71.41 -4.17
C LEU A 50 7.67 -71.76 -3.96
N THR A 51 7.06 -72.40 -4.95
CA THR A 51 5.63 -72.76 -4.89
C THR A 51 5.41 -74.27 -4.82
N THR A 52 6.43 -75.09 -5.06
CA THR A 52 6.39 -76.54 -4.81
C THR A 52 6.46 -76.86 -3.32
N THR A 53 5.49 -77.62 -2.80
CA THR A 53 5.49 -78.13 -1.43
C THR A 53 6.56 -79.22 -1.23
N GLY A 54 7.18 -79.27 -0.04
CA GLY A 54 8.21 -80.28 0.29
C GLY A 54 9.62 -79.92 -0.22
N MET A 55 9.83 -78.66 -0.60
CA MET A 55 11.10 -78.12 -1.06
C MET A 55 11.46 -76.87 -0.24
N HIS A 56 12.74 -76.55 -0.16
CA HIS A 56 13.24 -75.29 0.40
C HIS A 56 14.38 -74.72 -0.45
N PHE A 57 14.60 -73.41 -0.37
CA PHE A 57 15.77 -72.78 -1.00
C PHE A 57 17.03 -73.14 -0.22
N TYR A 58 18.04 -73.65 -0.92
CA TYR A 58 19.40 -73.78 -0.40
C TYR A 58 20.19 -72.49 -0.64
N ALA A 59 20.10 -71.94 -1.85
CA ALA A 59 20.68 -70.66 -2.23
C ALA A 59 20.00 -70.10 -3.48
N TRP A 60 20.12 -68.79 -3.69
CA TRP A 60 19.84 -68.15 -4.97
C TRP A 60 20.77 -66.95 -5.13
N ASP A 61 21.15 -66.65 -6.36
CA ASP A 61 21.97 -65.48 -6.69
C ASP A 61 21.65 -64.96 -8.09
N TRP A 62 21.75 -63.64 -8.24
CA TRP A 62 21.70 -62.98 -9.54
C TRP A 62 23.11 -62.75 -10.07
N ARG A 63 23.32 -62.94 -11.37
CA ARG A 63 24.61 -62.72 -12.03
C ARG A 63 24.50 -61.76 -13.19
N ASP A 64 25.53 -60.94 -13.39
CA ASP A 64 25.66 -60.08 -14.58
C ASP A 64 25.95 -60.90 -15.85
N SER A 65 25.95 -60.23 -17.00
CA SER A 65 26.25 -60.83 -18.31
C SER A 65 27.67 -61.41 -18.44
N LYS A 66 28.56 -61.12 -17.48
CA LYS A 66 29.91 -61.67 -17.38
C LYS A 66 30.00 -62.85 -16.42
N GLY A 67 28.92 -63.21 -15.74
CA GLY A 67 28.82 -64.31 -14.78
C GLY A 67 29.21 -63.95 -13.35
N ASN A 68 29.45 -62.67 -13.03
CA ASN A 68 29.77 -62.21 -11.68
C ASN A 68 28.51 -62.18 -10.82
N VAL A 69 28.61 -62.64 -9.57
CA VAL A 69 27.50 -62.59 -8.59
C VAL A 69 27.24 -61.15 -8.17
N LEU A 70 25.99 -60.71 -8.23
CA LEU A 70 25.55 -59.42 -7.72
C LEU A 70 25.41 -59.48 -6.19
N THR A 71 25.83 -58.40 -5.53
CA THR A 71 25.68 -58.19 -4.09
C THR A 71 24.51 -57.26 -3.79
N ASP A 72 24.14 -57.12 -2.52
CA ASP A 72 23.05 -56.22 -2.08
C ASP A 72 23.34 -54.73 -2.36
N TYR A 73 24.58 -54.38 -2.71
CA TYR A 73 25.00 -53.04 -3.11
C TYR A 73 24.92 -52.80 -4.62
N ASP A 74 24.78 -53.85 -5.41
CA ASP A 74 24.66 -53.76 -6.86
C ASP A 74 23.21 -53.46 -7.26
N ILE A 75 23.06 -52.79 -8.40
CA ILE A 75 21.76 -52.51 -9.01
C ILE A 75 21.69 -53.07 -10.42
N PHE A 76 20.50 -53.52 -10.81
CA PHE A 76 20.23 -53.87 -12.20
C PHE A 76 20.31 -52.62 -13.07
N LYS A 77 20.84 -52.77 -14.27
CA LYS A 77 20.89 -51.73 -15.30
C LYS A 77 19.90 -52.09 -16.39
N GLY A 78 18.97 -51.18 -16.68
CA GLY A 78 17.94 -51.41 -17.68
C GLY A 78 18.52 -51.82 -19.04
N GLY A 79 17.91 -52.81 -19.67
CA GLY A 79 18.33 -53.37 -20.96
C GLY A 79 19.45 -54.41 -20.88
N GLU A 80 20.15 -54.53 -19.74
CA GLU A 80 21.15 -55.58 -19.54
C GLU A 80 20.49 -56.92 -19.19
N THR A 81 21.14 -58.03 -19.54
CA THR A 81 20.67 -59.38 -19.21
C THR A 81 21.37 -59.90 -17.96
N TYR A 82 20.59 -60.49 -17.06
CA TYR A 82 21.02 -61.05 -15.79
C TYR A 82 20.53 -62.49 -15.66
N THR A 83 21.36 -63.36 -15.11
CA THR A 83 21.01 -64.76 -14.88
C THR A 83 20.64 -64.97 -13.42
N LEU A 84 19.43 -65.46 -13.16
CA LEU A 84 19.06 -65.98 -11.84
C LEU A 84 19.52 -67.44 -11.75
N THR A 85 20.35 -67.75 -10.75
CA THR A 85 20.69 -69.12 -10.37
C THR A 85 19.92 -69.49 -9.11
N VAL A 86 19.23 -70.63 -9.14
CA VAL A 86 18.46 -71.13 -8.00
C VAL A 86 18.95 -72.52 -7.64
N VAL A 87 19.18 -72.75 -6.34
CA VAL A 87 19.45 -74.06 -5.75
C VAL A 87 18.36 -74.35 -4.72
N VAL A 88 17.67 -75.45 -4.92
CA VAL A 88 16.62 -75.94 -4.01
C VAL A 88 16.94 -77.34 -3.54
N ALA A 89 16.49 -77.67 -2.34
CA ALA A 89 16.64 -78.98 -1.72
C ALA A 89 15.28 -79.51 -1.26
N SER A 90 15.09 -80.81 -1.41
CA SER A 90 13.90 -81.51 -0.95
C SER A 90 13.96 -81.73 0.56
N THR A 91 12.83 -81.61 1.26
CA THR A 91 12.77 -81.83 2.72
C THR A 91 12.55 -83.29 3.10
N GLU A 92 12.05 -84.13 2.19
CA GLU A 92 11.58 -85.49 2.53
C GLU A 92 11.74 -86.52 1.39
N LYS A 93 12.18 -86.13 0.17
CA LYS A 93 12.09 -86.96 -1.06
C LYS A 93 13.33 -86.87 -1.95
N PHE A 94 13.65 -87.92 -2.71
CA PHE A 94 14.72 -87.89 -3.73
C PHE A 94 14.29 -87.16 -5.01
N LEU A 95 15.26 -86.49 -5.67
CA LEU A 95 15.09 -85.89 -6.98
C LEU A 95 15.63 -86.85 -8.05
N GLU A 96 14.77 -87.31 -8.96
CA GLU A 96 15.16 -88.19 -10.06
C GLU A 96 15.18 -87.43 -11.39
N GLY A 97 15.86 -87.96 -12.41
CA GLY A 97 15.95 -87.38 -13.76
C GLY A 97 14.62 -87.24 -14.53
N LYS A 98 13.47 -87.52 -13.90
CA LYS A 98 12.12 -87.27 -14.43
C LYS A 98 11.47 -86.00 -13.87
N THR A 99 12.03 -85.39 -12.83
CA THR A 99 11.53 -84.12 -12.26
C THR A 99 11.71 -83.01 -13.29
N LYS A 100 10.68 -82.18 -13.49
CA LYS A 100 10.76 -80.98 -14.32
C LYS A 100 10.96 -79.75 -13.45
N ALA A 101 11.69 -78.75 -13.94
CA ALA A 101 11.89 -77.49 -13.24
C ALA A 101 11.30 -76.35 -14.05
N TYR A 102 10.68 -75.38 -13.38
CA TYR A 102 10.03 -74.23 -13.99
C TYR A 102 10.41 -72.95 -13.26
N ILE A 103 10.73 -71.89 -14.01
CA ILE A 103 10.79 -70.52 -13.52
C ILE A 103 9.74 -69.70 -14.26
N ASN A 104 8.82 -69.08 -13.53
CA ASN A 104 7.67 -68.34 -14.10
C ASN A 104 6.93 -69.15 -15.19
N ASP A 105 6.59 -70.39 -14.86
CA ASP A 105 5.91 -71.36 -15.74
C ASP A 105 6.66 -71.74 -17.03
N THR A 106 7.90 -71.27 -17.21
CA THR A 106 8.77 -71.68 -18.32
C THR A 106 9.64 -72.86 -17.88
N GLU A 107 9.56 -73.98 -18.58
CA GLU A 107 10.38 -75.17 -18.29
C GLU A 107 11.87 -74.85 -18.50
N VAL A 108 12.69 -75.09 -17.47
CA VAL A 108 14.13 -74.86 -17.47
C VAL A 108 14.89 -76.18 -17.29
N THR A 109 16.06 -76.28 -17.90
CA THR A 109 16.97 -77.39 -17.63
C THR A 109 17.59 -77.24 -16.25
N TRP A 110 17.71 -78.34 -15.53
CA TRP A 110 18.33 -78.39 -14.22
C TRP A 110 19.39 -79.49 -14.15
N GLU A 111 20.32 -79.35 -13.20
CA GLU A 111 21.33 -80.35 -12.88
C GLU A 111 21.23 -80.76 -11.41
N ALA A 112 21.53 -82.02 -11.11
CA ALA A 112 21.59 -82.51 -9.74
C ALA A 112 22.74 -81.81 -8.99
N PHE A 113 22.43 -81.29 -7.81
CA PHE A 113 23.37 -80.60 -6.93
C PHE A 113 23.52 -81.38 -5.61
N GLY A 114 23.88 -82.66 -5.71
CA GLY A 114 23.80 -83.61 -4.59
C GLY A 114 22.71 -84.65 -4.83
N VAL A 115 22.28 -85.33 -3.76
CA VAL A 115 21.32 -86.46 -3.84
C VAL A 115 19.85 -86.01 -3.83
N ASP A 116 19.58 -84.84 -3.26
CA ASP A 116 18.25 -84.32 -2.90
C ASP A 116 18.07 -82.85 -3.31
N SER A 117 19.00 -82.31 -4.09
CA SER A 117 19.04 -80.90 -4.47
C SER A 117 19.18 -80.71 -5.96
N ALA A 118 18.58 -79.65 -6.49
CA ALA A 118 18.61 -79.28 -7.90
C ALA A 118 19.08 -77.84 -8.07
N LYS A 119 19.93 -77.63 -9.07
CA LYS A 119 20.37 -76.31 -9.51
C LYS A 119 19.89 -76.03 -10.92
N PHE A 120 19.31 -74.87 -11.13
CA PHE A 120 18.86 -74.42 -12.44
C PHE A 120 18.95 -72.90 -12.55
N LYS A 121 18.86 -72.41 -13.79
CA LYS A 121 19.03 -70.99 -14.10
C LYS A 121 18.05 -70.53 -15.17
N ALA A 122 17.74 -69.24 -15.14
CA ALA A 122 17.03 -68.55 -16.20
C ALA A 122 17.61 -67.15 -16.40
N ASP A 123 17.60 -66.69 -17.64
CA ASP A 123 18.05 -65.35 -18.00
C ASP A 123 16.86 -64.39 -18.04
N PHE A 124 17.09 -63.19 -17.55
CA PHE A 124 16.12 -62.10 -17.51
C PHE A 124 16.77 -60.84 -18.03
N THR A 125 16.10 -60.14 -18.94
CA THR A 125 16.49 -58.79 -19.32
C THR A 125 15.89 -57.81 -18.32
N ALA A 126 16.73 -57.01 -17.67
CA ALA A 126 16.27 -55.98 -16.77
C ALA A 126 15.43 -54.95 -17.54
N THR A 127 14.26 -54.61 -17.02
CA THR A 127 13.42 -53.59 -17.66
C THR A 127 14.18 -52.26 -17.70
N GLY A 128 14.11 -51.56 -18.84
CA GLY A 128 14.68 -50.22 -19.02
C GLY A 128 14.23 -49.23 -17.94
N ASP A 129 14.97 -48.13 -17.76
CA ASP A 129 14.51 -47.03 -16.91
C ASP A 129 13.14 -46.55 -17.38
N LYS A 130 12.24 -46.33 -16.43
CA LYS A 130 10.93 -45.75 -16.72
C LYS A 130 11.12 -44.30 -17.15
N LEU A 131 10.59 -43.97 -18.32
CA LEU A 131 10.70 -42.62 -18.85
C LEU A 131 9.79 -41.66 -18.08
N ILE A 132 10.37 -40.54 -17.68
CA ILE A 132 9.67 -39.39 -17.13
C ILE A 132 9.37 -38.46 -18.30
N ASP A 133 8.18 -38.61 -18.88
CA ASP A 133 7.79 -37.87 -20.08
C ASP A 133 7.19 -36.49 -19.77
N SER A 134 6.91 -36.19 -18.49
CA SER A 134 6.35 -34.94 -18.02
C SER A 134 6.87 -34.62 -16.61
N LEU A 135 6.76 -33.37 -16.18
CA LEU A 135 7.20 -32.92 -14.85
C LEU A 135 6.28 -31.79 -14.40
N SER A 136 5.93 -31.73 -13.12
CA SER A 136 5.19 -30.59 -12.55
C SER A 136 5.81 -30.18 -11.23
N LEU A 137 6.16 -28.90 -11.13
CA LEU A 137 6.82 -28.27 -9.99
C LEU A 137 5.93 -27.15 -9.46
N THR A 138 5.85 -27.01 -8.14
CA THR A 138 5.21 -25.87 -7.49
C THR A 138 6.30 -25.06 -6.80
N VAL A 139 6.51 -23.83 -7.22
CA VAL A 139 7.55 -22.93 -6.70
C VAL A 139 6.87 -21.73 -6.04
N THR A 140 7.25 -21.39 -4.81
CA THR A 140 6.80 -20.14 -4.18
C THR A 140 7.16 -18.96 -5.08
N ALA A 141 6.15 -18.19 -5.51
CA ALA A 141 6.35 -17.04 -6.36
C ALA A 141 7.18 -15.96 -5.64
N PRO A 142 8.00 -15.17 -6.37
CA PRO A 142 8.70 -14.05 -5.77
C PRO A 142 7.68 -12.99 -5.30
N GLU A 143 7.98 -12.33 -4.19
CA GLU A 143 7.14 -11.28 -3.60
C GLU A 143 8.03 -10.06 -3.28
N ALA A 144 7.61 -8.87 -3.70
CA ALA A 144 8.38 -7.65 -3.49
C ALA A 144 8.73 -7.45 -1.99
N GLY A 145 9.99 -7.15 -1.72
CA GLY A 145 10.54 -6.96 -0.38
C GLY A 145 10.83 -8.26 0.40
N LYS A 146 10.52 -9.44 -0.14
CA LYS A 146 10.89 -10.75 0.42
C LYS A 146 12.22 -11.24 -0.12
N ASN A 147 12.88 -12.10 0.65
CA ASN A 147 14.11 -12.77 0.23
C ASN A 147 13.82 -13.99 -0.67
N PRO A 148 14.73 -14.34 -1.59
CA PRO A 148 14.61 -15.54 -2.40
C PRO A 148 14.69 -16.81 -1.56
N VAL A 149 13.86 -17.80 -1.91
CA VAL A 149 13.81 -19.10 -1.22
C VAL A 149 14.49 -20.16 -2.09
N PHE A 150 15.63 -20.68 -1.63
CA PHE A 150 16.47 -21.62 -2.41
C PHE A 150 16.07 -23.10 -2.27
N ASN A 151 14.97 -23.39 -1.57
CA ASN A 151 14.31 -24.70 -1.47
C ASN A 151 12.78 -24.59 -1.68
N ALA A 152 12.35 -23.67 -2.56
CA ALA A 152 10.96 -23.18 -2.65
C ALA A 152 9.91 -24.18 -3.17
N VAL A 153 10.23 -25.46 -3.31
CA VAL A 153 9.28 -26.45 -3.86
C VAL A 153 8.43 -27.06 -2.74
N ALA A 154 7.15 -26.68 -2.65
CA ALA A 154 6.21 -27.13 -1.60
C ALA A 154 5.10 -28.04 -2.14
N GLY A 155 4.63 -29.01 -1.31
CA GLY A 155 3.39 -29.78 -1.54
C GLY A 155 3.54 -31.23 -2.07
N LEU A 156 4.46 -32.02 -1.53
CA LEU A 156 4.86 -33.31 -2.13
C LEU A 156 4.54 -34.52 -1.23
N GLY A 157 3.28 -34.60 -0.79
CA GLY A 157 2.74 -35.74 -0.04
C GLY A 157 1.47 -36.25 -0.70
N GLY A 158 1.57 -37.33 -1.46
CA GLY A 158 0.42 -37.98 -2.09
C GLY A 158 0.82 -39.34 -2.64
N GLN A 159 0.34 -40.39 -2.00
CA GLN A 159 0.51 -41.78 -2.35
C GLN A 159 -0.26 -42.08 -3.65
N TYR A 160 0.37 -42.24 -4.82
CA TYR A 160 -0.38 -42.69 -6.00
C TYR A 160 0.34 -43.70 -6.90
N THR A 161 -0.46 -44.72 -7.20
CA THR A 161 -0.31 -45.91 -8.04
C THR A 161 -0.12 -45.59 -9.52
N ILE A 162 0.64 -46.46 -10.17
CA ILE A 162 0.85 -46.49 -11.62
C ILE A 162 -0.48 -46.88 -12.29
N ASP A 163 -1.01 -46.01 -13.15
CA ASP A 163 -1.87 -46.46 -14.25
C ASP A 163 -1.40 -45.81 -15.56
N THR A 164 -1.39 -46.63 -16.59
CA THR A 164 -1.04 -46.32 -17.96
C THR A 164 -1.99 -45.25 -18.52
N ALA A 165 -1.40 -44.17 -19.04
CA ALA A 165 -1.99 -42.97 -19.64
C ALA A 165 -2.18 -41.77 -18.69
N ALA A 166 -1.42 -40.71 -18.99
CA ALA A 166 -1.52 -39.34 -18.49
C ALA A 166 -0.92 -39.01 -17.10
N SER A 167 0.29 -38.44 -17.15
CA SER A 167 0.67 -37.16 -16.54
C SER A 167 0.29 -36.91 -15.07
N THR A 168 1.20 -37.25 -14.16
CA THR A 168 1.68 -36.32 -13.13
C THR A 168 2.86 -36.94 -12.41
N VAL A 169 3.95 -36.18 -12.33
CA VAL A 169 5.25 -36.72 -12.00
C VAL A 169 5.67 -35.90 -10.76
N GLY A 170 5.57 -36.49 -9.54
CA GLY A 170 6.00 -35.93 -8.23
C GLY A 170 7.43 -36.27 -7.69
N VAL A 171 8.24 -35.25 -7.41
CA VAL A 171 9.62 -35.32 -6.88
C VAL A 171 9.58 -35.40 -5.35
N THR A 172 10.38 -36.24 -4.67
CA THR A 172 10.54 -36.20 -3.19
C THR A 172 12.00 -36.24 -2.79
N ASN A 173 12.30 -35.76 -1.58
CA ASN A 173 13.54 -36.11 -0.86
C ASN A 173 13.51 -37.61 -0.52
N GLY A 174 13.81 -38.45 -1.50
CA GLY A 174 14.19 -39.85 -1.29
C GLY A 174 13.13 -40.94 -1.52
N VAL A 175 11.89 -40.64 -1.92
CA VAL A 175 10.84 -41.70 -2.05
C VAL A 175 10.03 -41.63 -3.36
N GLY A 176 10.46 -40.84 -4.34
CA GLY A 176 9.78 -40.62 -5.63
C GLY A 176 10.57 -41.17 -6.80
N TRP A 177 10.12 -40.91 -8.03
CA TRP A 177 10.85 -41.24 -9.25
C TRP A 177 11.93 -40.17 -9.59
N ALA A 178 11.95 -39.04 -8.88
CA ALA A 178 13.01 -38.02 -8.92
C ALA A 178 13.17 -37.29 -7.57
N ARG A 179 14.26 -36.54 -7.43
CA ARG A 179 14.61 -35.71 -6.26
C ARG A 179 15.09 -34.30 -6.65
N LEU A 180 14.78 -33.32 -5.80
CA LEU A 180 15.27 -31.95 -5.93
C LEU A 180 16.77 -31.92 -5.57
N LYS A 181 17.58 -31.22 -6.38
CA LYS A 181 19.00 -31.01 -6.11
C LYS A 181 19.25 -29.61 -5.56
N SER A 182 18.67 -28.59 -6.18
CA SER A 182 18.81 -27.18 -5.79
C SER A 182 17.79 -26.31 -6.50
N THR A 183 17.53 -25.12 -5.97
CA THR A 183 16.94 -24.03 -6.75
C THR A 183 17.84 -22.80 -6.68
N THR A 184 17.91 -22.03 -7.76
CA THR A 184 18.60 -20.73 -7.81
C THR A 184 17.66 -19.69 -8.41
N TRP A 185 17.85 -18.44 -8.00
CA TRP A 185 17.09 -17.29 -8.50
C TRP A 185 18.02 -16.32 -9.21
N ASP A 186 17.53 -15.69 -10.26
CA ASP A 186 18.26 -14.76 -11.12
C ASP A 186 17.32 -13.61 -11.51
N ASP A 187 17.81 -12.36 -11.56
CA ASP A 187 17.05 -11.18 -11.97
C ASP A 187 17.29 -10.76 -13.44
N ILE A 188 17.79 -11.71 -14.26
CA ILE A 188 18.28 -11.60 -15.64
C ILE A 188 19.73 -11.11 -15.70
N ASP A 189 20.14 -10.21 -14.81
CA ASP A 189 21.49 -9.64 -14.80
C ASP A 189 22.44 -10.44 -13.90
N GLU A 190 21.97 -10.89 -12.73
CA GLU A 190 22.78 -11.68 -11.80
C GLU A 190 22.00 -12.71 -10.99
N ILE A 191 22.74 -13.73 -10.52
CA ILE A 191 22.23 -14.74 -9.60
C ILE A 191 22.07 -14.13 -8.21
N LEU A 192 20.85 -14.18 -7.67
CA LEU A 192 20.51 -13.68 -6.34
C LEU A 192 21.10 -14.55 -5.23
N LYS A 193 21.40 -13.89 -4.10
CA LYS A 193 21.85 -14.47 -2.83
C LYS A 193 20.72 -14.42 -1.80
N ALA A 194 20.87 -15.18 -0.71
CA ALA A 194 19.87 -15.26 0.36
C ALA A 194 19.55 -13.94 1.07
N ALA A 195 20.47 -12.97 1.05
CA ALA A 195 20.26 -11.66 1.67
C ALA A 195 19.53 -10.67 0.76
N ASP A 196 19.46 -10.94 -0.56
CA ASP A 196 18.86 -10.04 -1.53
C ASP A 196 17.34 -10.03 -1.37
N LYS A 197 16.69 -9.01 -1.94
CA LYS A 197 15.23 -8.86 -1.91
C LYS A 197 14.71 -8.74 -3.32
N PHE A 198 13.54 -9.33 -3.57
CA PHE A 198 12.83 -9.07 -4.81
C PHE A 198 12.34 -7.62 -4.85
N GLU A 199 12.49 -6.97 -6.00
CA GLU A 199 12.15 -5.59 -6.27
C GLU A 199 10.94 -5.51 -7.22
N THR A 200 10.10 -4.50 -7.04
CA THR A 200 9.00 -4.22 -7.97
C THR A 200 9.52 -3.85 -9.36
N GLY A 201 8.79 -4.19 -10.41
CA GLY A 201 9.14 -3.87 -11.80
C GLY A 201 10.19 -4.79 -12.42
N LYS A 202 10.93 -5.57 -11.62
CA LYS A 202 11.92 -6.55 -12.10
C LYS A 202 11.27 -7.87 -12.51
N VAL A 203 11.91 -8.55 -13.46
CA VAL A 203 11.60 -9.92 -13.88
C VAL A 203 12.56 -10.86 -13.17
N TYR A 204 12.04 -12.00 -12.70
CA TYR A 204 12.84 -12.99 -12.00
C TYR A 204 12.69 -14.36 -12.66
N MET A 205 13.81 -15.06 -12.77
CA MET A 205 13.88 -16.43 -13.24
C MET A 205 14.26 -17.36 -12.08
N VAL A 206 13.56 -18.49 -11.98
CA VAL A 206 13.96 -19.59 -11.11
C VAL A 206 14.53 -20.72 -11.96
N CYS A 207 15.67 -21.26 -11.55
CA CYS A 207 16.23 -22.49 -12.08
C CYS A 207 16.10 -23.60 -11.04
N VAL A 208 15.43 -24.70 -11.40
CA VAL A 208 15.20 -25.87 -10.55
C VAL A 208 16.00 -27.04 -11.09
N ALA A 209 16.96 -27.52 -10.31
CA ALA A 209 17.77 -28.69 -10.66
C ALA A 209 17.11 -29.96 -10.11
N VAL A 210 16.78 -30.92 -10.98
CA VAL A 210 16.10 -32.17 -10.63
C VAL A 210 16.93 -33.36 -11.10
N LYS A 211 17.01 -34.42 -10.28
CA LYS A 211 17.66 -35.67 -10.62
C LYS A 211 16.66 -36.83 -10.59
N PRO A 212 16.67 -37.75 -11.56
CA PRO A 212 15.85 -38.94 -11.46
C PRO A 212 16.39 -39.82 -10.34
N ASN A 213 15.50 -40.56 -9.68
CA ASN A 213 15.89 -41.64 -8.78
C ASN A 213 16.16 -42.91 -9.59
N SER A 214 16.79 -43.89 -8.95
CA SER A 214 17.16 -45.17 -9.57
C SER A 214 15.99 -45.81 -10.31
N GLY A 215 16.20 -46.26 -11.56
CA GLY A 215 15.15 -46.88 -12.37
C GLY A 215 14.28 -45.91 -13.19
N TYR A 216 14.62 -44.62 -13.20
CA TYR A 216 13.92 -43.59 -13.98
C TYR A 216 14.89 -42.73 -14.78
N SER A 217 14.42 -42.20 -15.91
CA SER A 217 15.20 -41.29 -16.76
C SER A 217 14.34 -40.12 -17.26
N PHE A 218 14.96 -38.95 -17.41
CA PHE A 218 14.36 -37.76 -18.05
C PHE A 218 14.61 -37.70 -19.56
N ASP A 219 15.20 -38.73 -20.18
CA ASP A 219 15.63 -38.68 -21.57
C ASP A 219 14.52 -38.23 -22.53
N GLY A 220 14.73 -37.10 -23.21
CA GLY A 220 13.78 -36.54 -24.16
C GLY A 220 12.89 -35.43 -23.57
N LEU A 221 12.83 -35.25 -22.25
CA LEU A 221 12.10 -34.12 -21.65
C LEU A 221 12.77 -32.78 -21.97
N GLU A 222 14.10 -32.75 -22.13
CA GLU A 222 14.86 -31.57 -22.59
C GLU A 222 14.42 -31.08 -23.97
N SER A 223 13.88 -31.98 -24.80
CA SER A 223 13.39 -31.65 -26.14
C SER A 223 11.93 -31.17 -26.16
N ASN A 224 11.25 -31.18 -25.01
CA ASN A 224 9.84 -30.79 -24.91
C ASN A 224 9.52 -30.03 -23.60
N PRO A 225 9.93 -28.75 -23.50
CA PRO A 225 9.76 -27.95 -22.28
C PRO A 225 8.28 -27.75 -21.90
N THR A 226 7.34 -27.88 -22.83
CA THR A 226 5.89 -27.77 -22.54
C THR A 226 5.36 -28.87 -21.63
N LYS A 227 6.09 -29.99 -21.53
CA LYS A 227 5.76 -31.08 -20.61
C LYS A 227 6.36 -30.90 -19.21
N ALA A 228 7.22 -29.91 -19.00
CA ALA A 228 7.67 -29.49 -17.69
C ALA A 228 6.89 -28.24 -17.25
N LEU A 229 6.05 -28.40 -16.23
CA LEU A 229 5.22 -27.32 -15.71
C LEU A 229 5.81 -26.77 -14.42
N VAL A 230 5.81 -25.44 -14.27
CA VAL A 230 6.08 -24.73 -13.01
C VAL A 230 4.86 -23.88 -12.68
N ASN A 231 4.25 -24.11 -11.51
CA ASN A 231 2.99 -23.49 -11.10
C ASN A 231 1.86 -23.65 -12.14
N GLY A 232 1.82 -24.80 -12.82
CA GLY A 232 0.84 -25.11 -13.86
C GLY A 232 1.10 -24.44 -15.22
N GLN A 233 2.20 -23.69 -15.37
CA GLN A 233 2.61 -23.06 -16.63
C GLN A 233 3.81 -23.78 -17.23
N ALA A 234 3.95 -23.78 -18.55
CA ALA A 234 5.11 -24.40 -19.20
C ALA A 234 6.42 -23.72 -18.76
N ALA A 235 7.45 -24.53 -18.53
CA ALA A 235 8.80 -24.04 -18.30
C ALA A 235 9.28 -23.23 -19.53
N ALA A 236 10.04 -22.17 -19.27
CA ALA A 236 10.65 -21.37 -20.32
C ALA A 236 11.72 -22.19 -21.07
N HIS A 237 12.46 -23.02 -20.34
CA HIS A 237 13.49 -23.88 -20.90
C HIS A 237 13.72 -25.12 -20.00
N VAL A 238 14.11 -26.24 -20.63
CA VAL A 238 14.58 -27.44 -19.93
C VAL A 238 15.92 -27.84 -20.54
N GLU A 239 16.93 -27.98 -19.70
CA GLU A 239 18.29 -28.29 -20.11
C GLU A 239 18.75 -29.62 -19.52
N LYS A 240 19.42 -30.44 -20.33
CA LYS A 240 20.01 -31.70 -19.85
C LYS A 240 21.25 -31.41 -19.02
N ALA A 241 21.33 -31.99 -17.83
CA ALA A 241 22.46 -31.88 -16.93
C ALA A 241 23.08 -33.26 -16.66
N SER A 242 24.31 -33.28 -16.14
CA SER A 242 24.95 -34.54 -15.73
C SER A 242 24.13 -35.24 -14.62
N GLY A 243 23.42 -36.30 -15.02
CA GLY A 243 22.55 -37.10 -14.16
C GLY A 243 21.25 -36.40 -13.73
N GLY A 244 20.68 -35.53 -14.57
CA GLY A 244 19.41 -34.84 -14.30
C GLY A 244 19.04 -33.80 -15.35
N ILE A 245 18.20 -32.85 -14.96
CA ILE A 245 17.79 -31.70 -15.78
C ILE A 245 17.77 -30.41 -14.96
N PHE A 246 17.90 -29.29 -15.64
CA PHE A 246 17.56 -27.96 -15.14
C PHE A 246 16.25 -27.50 -15.76
N VAL A 247 15.34 -26.96 -14.95
CA VAL A 247 14.06 -26.41 -15.40
C VAL A 247 14.05 -24.92 -15.08
N TYR A 248 13.94 -24.10 -16.12
CA TYR A 248 13.93 -22.65 -16.00
C TYR A 248 12.51 -22.12 -16.17
N TYR A 249 12.08 -21.27 -15.24
CA TYR A 249 10.80 -20.60 -15.32
C TYR A 249 10.96 -19.10 -15.02
N VAL A 250 10.40 -18.28 -15.90
CA VAL A 250 10.45 -16.82 -15.81
C VAL A 250 9.11 -16.33 -15.28
N PHE A 251 9.13 -15.68 -14.12
CA PHE A 251 7.93 -15.03 -13.59
C PHE A 251 7.67 -13.74 -14.38
N PRO A 252 6.39 -13.34 -14.54
CA PRO A 252 6.09 -12.00 -15.05
C PRO A 252 6.72 -10.93 -14.15
N PRO A 253 6.94 -9.70 -14.66
CA PRO A 253 7.45 -8.60 -13.85
C PRO A 253 6.64 -8.46 -12.56
N LEU A 254 7.32 -8.34 -11.42
CA LEU A 254 6.62 -8.12 -10.16
C LEU A 254 5.84 -6.82 -10.25
N ALA A 255 4.53 -6.89 -10.07
CA ALA A 255 3.66 -5.74 -10.15
C ALA A 255 4.22 -4.61 -9.28
N GLU A 256 4.40 -3.43 -9.88
CA GLU A 256 4.58 -2.22 -9.08
C GLU A 256 3.37 -2.12 -8.16
N THR A 257 3.60 -2.18 -6.85
CA THR A 257 2.53 -1.84 -5.92
C THR A 257 2.24 -0.36 -6.13
N GLU A 258 1.20 -0.08 -6.92
CA GLU A 258 0.61 1.26 -7.04
C GLU A 258 0.57 1.86 -5.63
N PRO A 259 1.32 2.96 -5.39
CA PRO A 259 1.40 3.53 -4.06
C PRO A 259 -0.02 3.93 -3.63
N LYS A 260 -0.44 3.43 -2.46
CA LYS A 260 -1.80 3.66 -1.95
C LYS A 260 -2.09 5.16 -1.96
N THR A 261 -3.20 5.53 -2.58
CA THR A 261 -3.54 6.93 -2.80
C THR A 261 -4.02 7.60 -1.50
N ILE A 262 -3.43 8.73 -1.17
CA ILE A 262 -3.87 9.63 -0.10
C ILE A 262 -4.83 10.64 -0.72
N THR A 263 -6.10 10.59 -0.34
CA THR A 263 -7.14 11.52 -0.81
C THR A 263 -7.47 12.62 0.19
N ASP A 264 -7.09 12.45 1.46
CA ASP A 264 -7.42 13.39 2.53
C ASP A 264 -6.16 13.74 3.34
N VAL A 265 -5.90 15.02 3.47
CA VAL A 265 -4.81 15.56 4.28
C VAL A 265 -5.37 16.51 5.33
N ALA A 266 -4.85 16.40 6.55
CA ALA A 266 -5.24 17.21 7.68
C ALA A 266 -3.99 17.75 8.36
N VAL A 267 -4.03 19.05 8.66
CA VAL A 267 -2.97 19.77 9.33
C VAL A 267 -3.57 20.54 10.50
N THR A 268 -2.82 20.63 11.60
CA THR A 268 -3.17 21.47 12.75
C THR A 268 -2.07 22.51 12.97
N LEU A 269 -2.45 23.78 13.13
CA LEU A 269 -1.52 24.89 13.33
C LEU A 269 -2.23 26.02 14.08
N ALA A 270 -1.51 26.76 14.94
CA ALA A 270 -2.10 27.90 15.66
C ALA A 270 -2.58 28.99 14.70
N ALA A 271 -3.86 29.37 14.78
CA ALA A 271 -4.43 30.40 13.90
C ALA A 271 -3.67 31.72 14.05
N PRO A 272 -3.37 32.43 12.94
CA PRO A 272 -2.64 33.69 12.99
C PRO A 272 -3.46 34.75 13.73
N LYS A 273 -2.78 35.60 14.49
CA LYS A 273 -3.38 36.74 15.18
C LYS A 273 -2.48 37.95 15.04
N ALA A 274 -3.09 39.12 14.86
CA ALA A 274 -2.34 40.36 14.75
C ALA A 274 -1.50 40.62 16.01
N GLY A 275 -0.27 41.12 15.80
CA GLY A 275 0.73 41.33 16.85
C GLY A 275 1.44 40.06 17.32
N GLU A 276 0.95 38.85 16.99
CA GLU A 276 1.65 37.60 17.26
C GLU A 276 2.63 37.26 16.13
N LYS A 277 3.70 36.54 16.47
CA LYS A 277 4.69 36.05 15.50
C LYS A 277 4.15 34.88 14.70
N ALA A 278 4.58 34.78 13.44
CA ALA A 278 4.20 33.67 12.58
C ALA A 278 4.67 32.32 13.11
N ALA A 279 3.75 31.33 13.14
CA ALA A 279 4.04 29.97 13.55
C ALA A 279 4.51 29.13 12.35
N PHE A 280 5.74 28.61 12.41
CA PHE A 280 6.36 27.78 11.35
C PHE A 280 6.35 26.28 11.68
N THR A 281 5.60 25.89 12.71
CA THR A 281 5.45 24.50 13.13
C THR A 281 3.99 24.11 13.02
N ALA A 282 3.71 23.07 12.24
CA ALA A 282 2.40 22.45 12.14
C ALA A 282 2.47 21.01 12.67
N ALA A 283 1.31 20.41 12.92
CA ALA A 283 1.19 19.00 13.27
C ALA A 283 0.33 18.26 12.25
N VAL A 284 0.68 17.01 11.99
CA VAL A 284 -0.13 16.06 11.21
C VAL A 284 -0.63 14.94 12.14
N PRO A 285 -1.74 14.25 11.82
CA PRO A 285 -2.21 13.13 12.62
C PRO A 285 -1.14 12.04 12.80
N ALA A 286 -1.05 11.43 13.98
CA ALA A 286 -0.01 10.43 14.29
C ALA A 286 -0.04 9.21 13.34
N ASN A 287 -1.24 8.82 12.90
CA ASN A 287 -1.49 7.74 11.96
C ASN A 287 -1.55 8.18 10.50
N ALA A 288 -1.13 9.41 10.18
CA ALA A 288 -1.10 9.88 8.80
C ALA A 288 -0.11 9.08 7.94
N ASN A 289 -0.47 8.85 6.68
CA ASN A 289 0.41 8.24 5.67
C ASN A 289 1.35 9.25 4.99
N TYR A 290 1.52 10.41 5.62
CA TYR A 290 2.36 11.52 5.18
C TYR A 290 3.02 12.17 6.39
N ALA A 291 4.02 13.01 6.14
CA ALA A 291 4.76 13.77 7.15
C ALA A 291 4.86 15.24 6.75
N LEU A 292 5.07 16.11 7.74
CA LEU A 292 5.35 17.53 7.50
C LEU A 292 6.69 17.70 6.79
N LYS A 293 6.71 18.45 5.69
CA LYS A 293 7.94 18.85 4.96
C LYS A 293 8.36 20.27 5.32
N SER A 294 7.44 21.23 5.21
CA SER A 294 7.71 22.64 5.54
C SER A 294 6.42 23.43 5.81
N VAL A 295 6.57 24.58 6.47
CA VAL A 295 5.54 25.59 6.67
C VAL A 295 6.09 26.93 6.18
N SER A 296 5.29 27.70 5.44
CA SER A 296 5.66 29.02 4.95
C SER A 296 4.47 29.95 4.98
N TRP A 297 4.73 31.22 5.25
CA TRP A 297 3.74 32.29 5.33
C TRP A 297 4.10 33.38 4.33
N PHE A 298 3.09 33.96 3.69
CA PHE A 298 3.23 35.11 2.78
C PHE A 298 2.17 36.15 3.14
N CYS A 299 2.46 37.43 2.93
CA CYS A 299 1.46 38.48 2.95
C CYS A 299 0.93 38.65 1.53
N ASP A 300 -0.37 38.80 1.31
CA ASP A 300 -0.95 38.97 -0.04
C ASP A 300 -0.37 40.18 -0.79
N GLU A 301 0.10 41.18 -0.06
CA GLU A 301 0.72 42.39 -0.63
C GLU A 301 2.25 42.26 -0.85
N ASP A 302 2.87 41.16 -0.43
CA ASP A 302 4.33 40.94 -0.51
C ASP A 302 4.67 39.50 -0.89
N ASP A 303 5.37 39.33 -2.01
CA ASP A 303 5.82 38.02 -2.49
C ASP A 303 6.91 37.39 -1.59
N ALA A 304 7.49 38.15 -0.67
CA ALA A 304 8.47 37.64 0.29
C ALA A 304 7.82 36.77 1.37
N ALA A 305 8.42 35.60 1.62
CA ALA A 305 8.01 34.74 2.73
C ALA A 305 8.34 35.41 4.08
N LEU A 306 7.40 35.37 5.03
CA LEU A 306 7.63 35.82 6.40
C LEU A 306 8.70 34.96 7.07
N THR A 307 9.43 35.57 7.99
CA THR A 307 10.42 34.95 8.87
C THR A 307 9.90 34.83 10.30
N ALA A 308 10.59 34.07 11.16
CA ALA A 308 10.23 33.90 12.57
C ALA A 308 10.26 35.20 13.40
N GLY A 309 10.87 36.27 12.87
CA GLY A 309 10.86 37.60 13.48
C GLY A 309 9.58 38.38 13.21
N ASP A 310 8.89 38.07 12.11
CA ASP A 310 7.77 38.86 11.61
C ASP A 310 6.49 38.60 12.39
N THR A 311 5.75 39.68 12.62
CA THR A 311 4.44 39.66 13.27
C THR A 311 3.35 39.86 12.25
N PHE A 312 2.20 39.19 12.45
CA PHE A 312 1.04 39.48 11.63
C PHE A 312 0.51 40.89 11.93
N ALA A 313 0.11 41.61 10.89
CA ALA A 313 -0.45 42.94 10.97
C ALA A 313 -1.98 42.90 10.81
N ASP A 314 -2.64 43.84 11.47
CA ASP A 314 -4.07 44.10 11.32
C ASP A 314 -4.42 44.51 9.88
N GLY A 315 -5.59 44.11 9.40
CA GLY A 315 -6.10 44.49 8.08
C GLY A 315 -5.41 43.82 6.89
N LYS A 316 -4.47 42.88 7.13
CA LYS A 316 -3.74 42.15 6.08
C LYS A 316 -4.30 40.76 5.85
N THR A 317 -4.14 40.27 4.62
CA THR A 317 -4.39 38.87 4.26
C THR A 317 -3.07 38.12 4.20
N TYR A 318 -3.04 36.95 4.86
CA TYR A 318 -1.89 36.07 4.89
C TYR A 318 -2.20 34.74 4.23
N ILE A 319 -1.23 34.22 3.48
CA ILE A 319 -1.29 32.92 2.82
C ILE A 319 -0.41 31.95 3.61
N LEU A 320 -1.04 30.91 4.17
CA LEU A 320 -0.34 29.78 4.76
C LEU A 320 -0.15 28.70 3.70
N ASN A 321 1.09 28.25 3.54
CA ASN A 321 1.46 27.10 2.73
C ASN A 321 2.11 26.03 3.62
N VAL A 322 1.53 24.84 3.66
CA VAL A 322 2.09 23.68 4.37
C VAL A 322 2.41 22.59 3.35
N SER A 323 3.68 22.24 3.21
CA SER A 323 4.12 21.17 2.33
C SER A 323 4.24 19.86 3.11
N LEU A 324 3.78 18.76 2.49
CA LEU A 324 3.72 17.42 3.06
C LEU A 324 4.40 16.41 2.14
N THR A 325 5.11 15.43 2.71
CA THR A 325 5.72 14.31 1.97
C THR A 325 4.97 13.02 2.27
N ALA A 326 4.66 12.22 1.26
CA ALA A 326 4.06 10.89 1.44
C ALA A 326 5.06 9.93 2.10
N LYS A 327 4.58 9.02 2.97
CA LYS A 327 5.39 7.92 3.52
C LYS A 327 5.57 6.83 2.45
N GLU A 328 6.57 5.98 2.65
CA GLU A 328 6.87 4.85 1.77
C GLU A 328 5.61 4.00 1.46
N GLY A 329 5.40 3.70 0.19
CA GLY A 329 4.22 2.95 -0.28
C GLY A 329 2.94 3.78 -0.46
N PHE A 330 2.99 5.11 -0.33
CA PHE A 330 1.86 6.02 -0.54
C PHE A 330 2.18 7.13 -1.55
N SER A 331 1.14 7.65 -2.19
CA SER A 331 1.22 8.81 -3.08
C SER A 331 0.00 9.71 -2.86
N PHE A 332 0.14 11.03 -3.06
CA PHE A 332 -1.03 11.90 -3.04
C PHE A 332 -1.86 11.71 -4.31
N GLY A 333 -3.18 11.73 -4.14
CA GLY A 333 -4.13 11.75 -5.25
C GLY A 333 -3.97 12.99 -6.12
N ASN A 334 -4.68 13.01 -7.25
CA ASN A 334 -4.74 14.19 -8.10
C ASN A 334 -5.48 15.34 -7.40
N ASP A 335 -5.32 16.55 -7.94
CA ASP A 335 -5.89 17.79 -7.36
C ASP A 335 -7.43 17.77 -7.25
N ILE A 336 -8.11 16.91 -8.02
CA ILE A 336 -9.57 16.79 -8.00
C ILE A 336 -10.04 15.99 -6.78
N GLU A 337 -9.31 14.93 -6.43
CA GLU A 337 -9.67 14.01 -5.34
C GLU A 337 -9.12 14.46 -3.98
N LEU A 338 -8.01 15.22 -4.00
CA LEU A 338 -7.27 15.58 -2.80
C LEU A 338 -7.97 16.68 -1.99
N LYS A 339 -8.34 16.36 -0.75
CA LYS A 339 -9.05 17.25 0.17
C LYS A 339 -8.14 17.67 1.31
N GLY A 340 -7.95 18.97 1.46
CA GLY A 340 -7.20 19.57 2.56
C GLY A 340 -8.10 19.99 3.72
N LYS A 341 -7.61 19.80 4.94
CA LYS A 341 -8.16 20.44 6.15
C LYS A 341 -7.07 21.11 6.97
N LEU A 342 -7.39 22.28 7.50
CA LEU A 342 -6.59 22.98 8.49
C LEU A 342 -7.43 23.23 9.73
N ASN A 343 -7.01 22.71 10.88
CA ASN A 343 -7.76 22.78 12.15
C ASN A 343 -9.22 22.28 12.04
N GLY A 344 -9.48 21.35 11.11
CA GLY A 344 -10.82 20.82 10.83
C GLY A 344 -11.57 21.55 9.72
N ASP A 345 -11.19 22.78 9.38
CA ASP A 345 -11.81 23.57 8.32
C ASP A 345 -11.27 23.19 6.93
N PRO A 346 -12.09 23.24 5.87
CA PRO A 346 -11.63 23.01 4.51
C PRO A 346 -10.49 23.96 4.13
N ALA A 347 -9.45 23.39 3.52
CA ALA A 347 -8.31 24.10 2.96
C ALA A 347 -8.04 23.57 1.53
N GLN A 348 -7.40 24.39 0.70
CA GLN A 348 -6.97 23.93 -0.61
C GLN A 348 -5.85 22.91 -0.43
N ALA A 349 -5.87 21.83 -1.19
CA ALA A 349 -4.77 20.87 -1.25
C ALA A 349 -4.51 20.53 -2.71
N ARG A 350 -3.23 20.49 -3.10
CA ARG A 350 -2.81 20.09 -4.43
C ARG A 350 -1.54 19.27 -4.38
N ARG A 351 -1.39 18.33 -5.31
CA ARG A 351 -0.16 17.59 -5.50
C ARG A 351 0.80 18.41 -6.37
N LEU A 352 2.06 18.46 -5.97
CA LEU A 352 3.14 19.12 -6.72
C LEU A 352 3.86 18.11 -7.64
N GLU A 353 4.61 18.62 -8.61
CA GLU A 353 5.39 17.81 -9.56
C GLU A 353 6.43 16.92 -8.88
N ASP A 354 6.99 17.38 -7.75
CA ASP A 354 7.93 16.61 -6.93
C ASP A 354 7.26 15.50 -6.09
N GLY A 355 5.95 15.29 -6.26
CA GLY A 355 5.16 14.28 -5.54
C GLY A 355 4.75 14.69 -4.13
N SER A 356 5.11 15.88 -3.64
CA SER A 356 4.64 16.41 -2.37
C SER A 356 3.21 16.96 -2.48
N CYS A 357 2.55 17.19 -1.34
CA CYS A 357 1.25 17.88 -1.28
C CYS A 357 1.45 19.27 -0.68
N LEU A 358 0.84 20.28 -1.29
CA LEU A 358 0.77 21.64 -0.75
C LEU A 358 -0.65 21.91 -0.25
N VAL A 359 -0.78 22.21 1.05
CA VAL A 359 -2.03 22.66 1.67
C VAL A 359 -1.97 24.19 1.82
N THR A 360 -2.94 24.89 1.23
CA THR A 360 -3.00 26.36 1.20
C THR A 360 -4.26 26.88 1.89
N LYS A 361 -4.10 27.90 2.74
CA LYS A 361 -5.20 28.61 3.40
C LYS A 361 -4.93 30.11 3.49
N TYR A 362 -5.96 30.91 3.22
CA TYR A 362 -5.93 32.36 3.34
C TYR A 362 -6.52 32.78 4.68
N PHE A 363 -5.89 33.76 5.33
CA PHE A 363 -6.31 34.34 6.59
C PHE A 363 -6.34 35.86 6.46
N THR A 364 -7.54 36.44 6.41
CA THR A 364 -7.72 37.89 6.48
C THR A 364 -7.88 38.28 7.95
N LEU A 365 -6.90 39.00 8.48
CA LEU A 365 -6.96 39.51 9.83
C LEU A 365 -7.72 40.84 9.81
N GLY A 366 -8.87 40.89 10.46
CA GLY A 366 -9.62 42.13 10.64
C GLY A 366 -8.80 43.17 11.41
N LEU A 367 -9.11 44.45 11.21
CA LEU A 367 -8.54 45.51 12.01
C LEU A 367 -8.95 45.34 13.48
N ALA A 368 -8.00 45.41 14.41
CA ALA A 368 -8.29 45.25 15.83
C ALA A 368 -9.29 46.31 16.31
N ASN A 369 -10.24 45.94 17.17
CA ASN A 369 -11.16 46.92 17.75
C ASN A 369 -10.51 47.62 18.96
N PRO A 370 -10.20 48.93 18.89
CA PRO A 370 -9.60 49.64 20.01
C PRO A 370 -10.62 50.06 21.08
N PHE A 371 -11.92 49.83 20.84
CA PHE A 371 -13.01 50.32 21.67
C PHE A 371 -13.77 49.19 22.38
N THR A 372 -13.82 49.28 23.71
CA THR A 372 -14.50 48.28 24.56
C THR A 372 -16.02 48.43 24.58
N ASP A 373 -16.54 49.59 24.19
CA ASP A 373 -17.96 49.93 24.12
C ASP A 373 -18.57 49.81 22.71
N VAL A 374 -17.84 49.18 21.78
CA VAL A 374 -18.29 48.86 20.43
C VAL A 374 -18.10 47.37 20.21
N LYS A 375 -19.17 46.66 19.85
CA LYS A 375 -19.17 45.21 19.64
C LYS A 375 -19.18 44.91 18.15
N GLN A 376 -18.58 43.79 17.75
CA GLN A 376 -18.59 43.34 16.35
C GLN A 376 -20.00 43.15 15.78
N SER A 377 -21.00 42.88 16.64
CA SER A 377 -22.39 42.77 16.24
C SER A 377 -23.14 44.10 16.12
N ASP A 378 -22.52 45.24 16.47
CA ASP A 378 -23.14 46.54 16.31
C ASP A 378 -23.20 46.94 14.82
N TYR A 379 -24.33 47.47 14.37
CA TYR A 379 -24.55 47.82 12.95
C TYR A 379 -23.57 48.89 12.40
N PHE A 380 -22.85 49.57 13.28
CA PHE A 380 -21.88 50.61 12.98
C PHE A 380 -20.43 50.18 13.27
N TYR A 381 -20.19 48.90 13.59
CA TYR A 381 -18.87 48.38 13.94
C TYR A 381 -17.82 48.74 12.87
N ASP A 382 -18.03 48.32 11.62
CA ASP A 382 -17.09 48.56 10.52
C ASP A 382 -16.81 50.06 10.32
N ALA A 383 -17.83 50.91 10.47
CA ALA A 383 -17.68 52.35 10.33
C ALA A 383 -16.79 52.94 11.45
N VAL A 384 -16.94 52.45 12.68
CA VAL A 384 -16.10 52.89 13.81
C VAL A 384 -14.67 52.41 13.66
N ILE A 385 -14.47 51.15 13.23
CA ILE A 385 -13.14 50.61 12.96
C ILE A 385 -12.48 51.41 11.83
N TRP A 386 -13.19 51.67 10.73
CA TRP A 386 -12.71 52.54 9.66
C TRP A 386 -12.33 53.93 10.18
N ALA A 387 -13.18 54.58 10.97
CA ALA A 387 -12.92 55.93 11.45
C ALA A 387 -11.68 56.03 12.37
N TYR A 388 -11.31 54.93 13.02
CA TYR A 388 -10.09 54.85 13.82
C TYR A 388 -8.84 54.60 12.97
N TYR A 389 -8.92 53.76 11.94
CA TYR A 389 -7.76 53.39 11.12
C TYR A 389 -7.59 54.19 9.84
N ALA A 390 -8.57 55.04 9.48
CA ALA A 390 -8.47 55.89 8.30
C ALA A 390 -7.21 56.77 8.35
N GLU A 391 -6.67 57.12 7.18
CA GLU A 391 -5.58 58.07 7.03
C GLU A 391 -6.06 59.26 6.18
N PRO A 392 -6.29 60.44 6.78
CA PRO A 392 -6.07 60.80 8.19
C PRO A 392 -7.14 60.23 9.14
N GLN A 393 -6.74 59.93 10.38
CA GLN A 393 -7.63 59.34 11.40
C GLN A 393 -8.82 60.27 11.67
N VAL A 394 -10.04 59.77 11.47
CA VAL A 394 -11.27 60.54 11.68
C VAL A 394 -11.49 60.79 13.16
N THR A 395 -11.36 59.75 13.99
CA THR A 395 -11.58 59.83 15.43
C THR A 395 -10.77 58.81 16.23
N ASN A 396 -10.31 59.23 17.42
CA ASN A 396 -9.64 58.36 18.40
C ASN A 396 -10.59 57.98 19.57
N GLY A 397 -11.90 58.15 19.37
CA GLY A 397 -12.91 57.98 20.43
C GLY A 397 -12.93 59.12 21.44
N ILE A 398 -13.32 58.82 22.68
CA ILE A 398 -13.44 59.78 23.79
C ILE A 398 -12.40 59.57 24.90
N GLY A 399 -11.41 58.69 24.66
CA GLY A 399 -10.37 58.30 25.62
C GLY A 399 -10.72 57.03 26.40
N GLY A 400 -9.71 56.43 27.06
CA GLY A 400 -9.88 55.25 27.90
C GLY A 400 -10.29 53.97 27.17
N GLY A 401 -10.05 53.86 25.85
CA GLY A 401 -10.52 52.74 25.04
C GLY A 401 -12.03 52.74 24.81
N LEU A 402 -12.66 53.92 24.78
CA LEU A 402 -14.09 54.11 24.52
C LEU A 402 -14.31 54.97 23.27
N PHE A 403 -15.29 54.57 22.46
CA PHE A 403 -15.76 55.34 21.31
C PHE A 403 -16.84 56.35 21.70
N GLY A 404 -17.73 56.00 22.63
CA GLY A 404 -18.90 56.78 23.01
C GLY A 404 -20.00 56.79 21.95
N PRO A 405 -20.52 55.62 21.48
CA PRO A 405 -21.43 55.54 20.34
C PRO A 405 -22.76 56.29 20.53
N ASN A 406 -23.19 56.51 21.79
CA ASN A 406 -24.43 57.22 22.13
C ASN A 406 -24.22 58.71 22.43
N ASN A 407 -22.98 59.21 22.47
CA ASN A 407 -22.73 60.61 22.77
C ASN A 407 -23.20 61.48 21.61
N THR A 408 -23.91 62.56 21.92
CA THR A 408 -24.24 63.58 20.92
C THR A 408 -22.98 64.32 20.50
N VAL A 409 -22.79 64.48 19.19
CA VAL A 409 -21.62 65.16 18.63
C VAL A 409 -21.81 66.67 18.71
N LYS A 410 -20.77 67.38 19.17
CA LYS A 410 -20.73 68.85 19.18
C LYS A 410 -20.44 69.41 17.79
N ARG A 411 -20.79 70.68 17.53
CA ARG A 411 -20.55 71.34 16.23
C ARG A 411 -19.08 71.30 15.82
N CYS A 412 -18.16 71.55 16.75
CA CYS A 412 -16.72 71.47 16.48
C CYS A 412 -16.26 70.06 16.10
N GLU A 413 -16.73 69.04 16.80
CA GLU A 413 -16.41 67.64 16.52
C GLU A 413 -16.96 67.19 15.16
N ALA A 414 -18.21 67.56 14.84
CA ALA A 414 -18.86 67.20 13.59
C ALA A 414 -18.07 67.71 12.37
N VAL A 415 -17.70 68.99 12.39
CA VAL A 415 -16.90 69.60 11.32
C VAL A 415 -15.50 68.98 11.25
N THR A 416 -14.90 68.66 12.39
CA THR A 416 -13.59 68.00 12.44
C THR A 416 -13.62 66.60 11.83
N PHE A 417 -14.66 65.80 12.07
CA PHE A 417 -14.79 64.48 11.45
C PHE A 417 -14.99 64.59 9.95
N LEU A 418 -15.83 65.51 9.49
CA LEU A 418 -16.04 65.77 8.06
C LEU A 418 -14.72 66.14 7.38
N TRP A 419 -13.97 67.07 7.97
CA TRP A 419 -12.69 67.54 7.43
C TRP A 419 -11.64 66.42 7.34
N ARG A 420 -11.52 65.60 8.38
CA ARG A 420 -10.62 64.43 8.39
C ARG A 420 -11.06 63.37 7.39
N ALA A 421 -12.34 63.05 7.33
CA ALA A 421 -12.88 62.06 6.42
C ALA A 421 -12.62 62.40 4.93
N VAL A 422 -12.46 63.68 4.59
CA VAL A 422 -12.13 64.14 3.22
C VAL A 422 -10.64 64.49 3.03
N GLY A 423 -9.76 64.04 3.92
CA GLY A 423 -8.31 64.14 3.72
C GLY A 423 -7.64 65.40 4.29
N CYS A 424 -8.27 66.09 5.25
CA CYS A 424 -7.72 67.28 5.90
C CYS A 424 -7.28 68.41 4.94
N PRO A 425 -8.13 68.84 3.97
CA PRO A 425 -7.77 69.90 3.03
C PRO A 425 -7.42 71.23 3.73
N GLU A 426 -6.26 71.79 3.43
CA GLU A 426 -5.79 73.03 4.06
C GLU A 426 -6.69 74.23 3.65
N PRO A 427 -7.24 75.01 4.61
CA PRO A 427 -8.01 76.21 4.28
C PRO A 427 -7.12 77.30 3.71
N THR A 428 -7.62 78.00 2.69
CA THR A 428 -6.99 79.19 2.10
C THR A 428 -7.41 80.49 2.79
N THR A 429 -8.53 80.47 3.50
CA THR A 429 -8.99 81.62 4.30
C THR A 429 -8.07 81.84 5.49
N THR A 430 -7.51 83.05 5.59
CA THR A 430 -6.64 83.45 6.71
C THR A 430 -7.34 84.25 7.81
N LYS A 431 -8.60 84.67 7.59
CA LYS A 431 -9.37 85.45 8.55
C LYS A 431 -10.50 84.60 9.14
N ASN A 432 -10.39 84.26 10.41
CA ASN A 432 -11.47 83.65 11.17
C ASN A 432 -12.61 84.67 11.40
N PRO A 433 -13.86 84.37 10.98
CA PRO A 433 -15.00 85.26 11.23
C PRO A 433 -15.58 85.13 12.65
N PHE A 434 -15.20 84.11 13.43
CA PHE A 434 -15.84 83.80 14.71
C PHE A 434 -14.98 84.14 15.92
N GLU A 435 -15.56 84.83 16.89
CA GLU A 435 -14.90 85.26 18.13
C GLU A 435 -14.69 84.10 19.13
N ASP A 436 -15.51 83.05 19.01
CA ASP A 436 -15.50 81.86 19.88
C ASP A 436 -14.66 80.70 19.33
N VAL A 437 -13.81 80.96 18.33
CA VAL A 437 -12.88 80.01 17.74
C VAL A 437 -11.47 80.61 17.77
N LYS A 438 -10.53 79.95 18.44
CA LYS A 438 -9.14 80.42 18.62
C LYS A 438 -8.19 79.60 17.77
N GLU A 439 -7.07 80.18 17.35
CA GLU A 439 -6.03 79.48 16.57
C GLU A 439 -5.48 78.23 17.28
N SER A 440 -5.50 78.22 18.61
CA SER A 440 -5.07 77.09 19.44
C SER A 440 -6.08 75.92 19.47
N ASP A 441 -7.30 76.12 18.99
CA ASP A 441 -8.34 75.09 19.05
C ASP A 441 -8.09 74.01 17.99
N TYR A 442 -8.25 72.75 18.37
CA TYR A 442 -8.03 71.62 17.44
C TYR A 442 -8.94 71.66 16.21
N TYR A 443 -10.05 72.39 16.30
CA TYR A 443 -11.04 72.59 15.25
C TYR A 443 -10.88 73.91 14.48
N TYR A 444 -9.83 74.70 14.74
CA TYR A 444 -9.60 75.97 14.04
C TYR A 444 -9.57 75.80 12.51
N LYS A 445 -8.68 74.94 12.01
CA LYS A 445 -8.57 74.63 10.57
C LYS A 445 -9.84 73.98 10.00
N PRO A 446 -10.43 72.94 10.65
CA PRO A 446 -11.73 72.42 10.23
C PRO A 446 -12.82 73.49 10.07
N VAL A 447 -12.94 74.42 11.01
CA VAL A 447 -13.94 75.49 10.95
C VAL A 447 -13.66 76.46 9.80
N LEU A 448 -12.41 76.90 9.63
CA LEU A 448 -12.05 77.76 8.49
C LEU A 448 -12.35 77.09 7.14
N TRP A 449 -12.01 75.81 7.01
CA TRP A 449 -12.33 75.03 5.81
C TRP A 449 -13.85 74.95 5.60
N ALA A 450 -14.62 74.70 6.66
CA ALA A 450 -16.07 74.59 6.57
C ALA A 450 -16.74 75.91 6.17
N VAL A 451 -16.23 77.05 6.65
CA VAL A 451 -16.68 78.38 6.21
C VAL A 451 -16.33 78.61 4.75
N GLU A 452 -15.08 78.36 4.36
CA GLU A 452 -14.62 78.55 2.97
C GLU A 452 -15.45 77.74 1.98
N LYS A 453 -15.81 76.49 2.32
CA LYS A 453 -16.62 75.62 1.46
C LYS A 453 -18.13 75.84 1.59
N GLY A 454 -18.57 76.79 2.42
CA GLY A 454 -19.98 77.08 2.65
C GLY A 454 -20.73 75.96 3.38
N ILE A 455 -20.02 75.08 4.09
CA ILE A 455 -20.61 73.98 4.88
C ILE A 455 -21.37 74.56 6.08
N THR A 456 -20.83 75.62 6.70
CA THR A 456 -21.43 76.33 7.81
C THR A 456 -21.21 77.83 7.68
N VAL A 457 -22.14 78.63 8.19
CA VAL A 457 -22.05 80.09 8.28
C VAL A 457 -21.96 80.59 9.73
N GLY A 458 -21.80 79.67 10.69
CA GLY A 458 -21.97 79.95 12.12
C GLY A 458 -23.41 79.84 12.58
N THR A 459 -23.66 80.12 13.86
CA THR A 459 -25.01 80.29 14.41
C THR A 459 -25.47 81.74 14.33
N ASP A 460 -24.52 82.67 14.29
CA ASP A 460 -24.71 84.05 13.89
C ASP A 460 -23.45 84.57 13.16
N ALA A 461 -23.39 85.87 12.88
CA ALA A 461 -22.30 86.49 12.11
C ALA A 461 -20.92 86.40 12.77
N THR A 462 -20.85 86.23 14.09
CA THR A 462 -19.60 86.27 14.87
C THR A 462 -19.40 85.06 15.77
N HIS A 463 -20.34 84.10 15.82
CA HIS A 463 -20.23 82.89 16.64
C HIS A 463 -20.44 81.60 15.85
N PHE A 464 -19.53 80.64 16.05
CA PHE A 464 -19.65 79.28 15.54
C PHE A 464 -20.41 78.36 16.51
N THR A 465 -20.39 78.67 17.81
CA THR A 465 -20.90 77.89 18.94
C THR A 465 -20.35 76.46 18.99
N PRO A 466 -19.01 76.29 19.14
CA PRO A 466 -18.35 74.99 18.99
C PRO A 466 -18.91 73.89 19.90
N GLU A 467 -19.28 74.25 21.13
CA GLU A 467 -19.77 73.31 22.14
C GLU A 467 -21.26 72.95 22.00
N GLN A 468 -21.99 73.60 21.09
CA GLN A 468 -23.39 73.29 20.86
C GLN A 468 -23.53 71.88 20.26
N THR A 469 -24.48 71.09 20.74
CA THR A 469 -24.79 69.78 20.18
C THR A 469 -25.44 69.90 18.79
N CYS A 470 -25.12 68.94 17.92
CA CYS A 470 -25.72 68.84 16.60
C CYS A 470 -26.89 67.87 16.58
N SER A 471 -28.02 68.33 16.03
CA SER A 471 -29.12 67.44 15.66
C SER A 471 -28.78 66.67 14.38
N THR A 472 -29.56 65.65 14.08
CA THR A 472 -29.47 64.87 12.83
C THR A 472 -29.64 65.78 11.60
N ALA A 473 -30.53 66.78 11.68
CA ALA A 473 -30.66 67.82 10.67
C ALA A 473 -29.36 68.62 10.44
N HIS A 474 -28.65 69.00 11.51
CA HIS A 474 -27.35 69.68 11.40
C HIS A 474 -26.31 68.78 10.72
N ILE A 475 -26.16 67.54 11.19
CA ILE A 475 -25.16 66.60 10.65
C ILE A 475 -25.40 66.30 9.17
N ILE A 476 -26.64 65.98 8.79
CA ILE A 476 -26.96 65.65 7.40
C ILE A 476 -26.79 66.86 6.48
N THR A 477 -27.14 68.06 6.95
CA THR A 477 -26.88 69.29 6.19
C THR A 477 -25.39 69.54 5.99
N PHE A 478 -24.58 69.37 7.04
CA PHE A 478 -23.13 69.50 6.93
C PHE A 478 -22.54 68.48 5.97
N LEU A 479 -22.93 67.21 6.09
CA LEU A 479 -22.48 66.15 5.18
C LEU A 479 -22.87 66.44 3.73
N TYR A 480 -24.11 66.85 3.47
CA TYR A 480 -24.58 67.21 2.15
C TYR A 480 -23.72 68.31 1.52
N ARG A 481 -23.44 69.38 2.27
CA ARG A 481 -22.61 70.50 1.82
C ARG A 481 -21.13 70.13 1.70
N THR A 482 -20.63 69.22 2.53
CA THR A 482 -19.28 68.67 2.38
C THR A 482 -19.14 67.91 1.06
N LEU A 483 -20.13 67.09 0.71
CA LEU A 483 -20.13 66.31 -0.54
C LEU A 483 -20.53 67.15 -1.77
N ASN A 484 -21.17 68.30 -1.56
CA ASN A 484 -21.60 69.23 -2.62
C ASN A 484 -21.25 70.68 -2.25
N PRO A 485 -19.96 71.06 -2.25
CA PRO A 485 -19.53 72.40 -1.83
C PRO A 485 -20.22 73.52 -2.61
N GLY A 486 -20.62 74.58 -1.91
CA GLY A 486 -21.31 75.74 -2.50
C GLY A 486 -22.79 75.55 -2.82
N GLN A 487 -23.37 74.37 -2.59
CA GLN A 487 -24.83 74.17 -2.68
C GLN A 487 -25.52 74.64 -1.40
N ASP A 488 -26.61 75.40 -1.57
CA ASP A 488 -27.50 75.76 -0.47
C ASP A 488 -28.65 74.76 -0.34
N GLY A 489 -29.23 74.68 0.85
CA GLY A 489 -30.24 73.69 1.18
C GLY A 489 -30.20 73.35 2.66
N TRP A 490 -31.38 73.30 3.26
CA TRP A 490 -31.55 72.84 4.64
C TRP A 490 -31.80 71.33 4.69
N TYR A 491 -32.10 70.80 5.88
CA TYR A 491 -32.10 69.36 6.12
C TYR A 491 -33.04 68.55 5.22
N ALA A 492 -34.15 69.11 4.73
CA ALA A 492 -35.06 68.38 3.84
C ALA A 492 -34.41 68.04 2.48
N VAL A 493 -33.63 68.97 1.92
CA VAL A 493 -32.88 68.73 0.67
C VAL A 493 -31.74 67.75 0.94
N ALA A 494 -31.00 67.97 2.03
CA ALA A 494 -29.88 67.14 2.44
C ALA A 494 -30.31 65.70 2.77
N GLU A 495 -31.47 65.50 3.38
CA GLU A 495 -32.06 64.20 3.66
C GLU A 495 -32.42 63.48 2.35
N GLY A 496 -33.09 64.16 1.41
CA GLY A 496 -33.41 63.59 0.11
C GLY A 496 -32.15 63.10 -0.62
N TYR A 497 -31.08 63.90 -0.59
CA TYR A 497 -29.77 63.51 -1.11
C TYR A 497 -29.20 62.28 -0.38
N ALA A 498 -29.18 62.30 0.96
CA ALA A 498 -28.61 61.23 1.76
C ALA A 498 -29.35 59.89 1.57
N ARG A 499 -30.69 59.92 1.45
CA ARG A 499 -31.50 58.74 1.13
C ARG A 499 -31.25 58.26 -0.30
N GLY A 500 -31.17 59.17 -1.28
CA GLY A 500 -30.87 58.81 -2.68
C GLY A 500 -29.49 58.19 -2.87
N LYS A 501 -28.55 58.47 -1.97
CA LYS A 501 -27.20 57.88 -1.93
C LYS A 501 -27.08 56.66 -1.00
N GLY A 502 -28.17 56.21 -0.39
CA GLY A 502 -28.19 55.07 0.55
C GLY A 502 -27.44 55.32 1.86
N LEU A 503 -27.11 56.57 2.19
CA LEU A 503 -26.36 56.90 3.41
C LEU A 503 -27.16 56.61 4.68
N LEU A 504 -28.50 56.63 4.59
CA LEU A 504 -29.43 56.41 5.70
C LEU A 504 -30.08 55.02 5.70
N ASP A 505 -29.67 54.12 4.79
CA ASP A 505 -30.33 52.81 4.62
C ASP A 505 -30.27 51.96 5.88
N GLY A 506 -31.40 51.33 6.21
CA GLY A 506 -31.56 50.48 7.39
C GLY A 506 -31.66 51.22 8.72
N LEU A 507 -31.65 52.55 8.73
CA LEU A 507 -31.75 53.34 9.96
C LEU A 507 -33.16 53.88 10.16
N THR A 508 -33.69 53.76 11.38
CA THR A 508 -34.96 54.37 11.79
C THR A 508 -34.80 55.82 12.29
N LEU A 509 -33.69 56.48 11.90
CA LEU A 509 -33.33 57.81 12.36
C LEU A 509 -34.23 58.88 11.71
N LYS A 510 -34.73 59.80 12.53
CA LYS A 510 -35.45 61.00 12.06
C LYS A 510 -34.46 62.12 11.77
N VAL A 511 -34.49 62.69 10.57
CA VAL A 511 -33.65 63.83 10.19
C VAL A 511 -34.43 65.12 10.45
N GLU A 512 -34.35 65.64 11.68
CA GLU A 512 -35.16 66.78 12.11
C GLU A 512 -34.35 67.70 13.06
N PRO A 513 -34.65 69.01 13.09
CA PRO A 513 -34.14 69.89 14.13
C PRO A 513 -34.54 69.40 15.53
N GLY A 514 -33.64 69.53 16.50
CA GLY A 514 -33.91 69.15 17.90
C GLY A 514 -33.77 67.66 18.24
N VAL A 515 -33.55 66.78 17.25
CA VAL A 515 -33.19 65.36 17.49
C VAL A 515 -31.68 65.22 17.45
N ASP A 516 -31.05 65.01 18.60
CA ASP A 516 -29.60 64.83 18.72
C ASP A 516 -29.09 63.69 17.82
N CYS A 517 -27.96 63.94 17.13
CA CYS A 517 -27.30 62.93 16.32
C CYS A 517 -26.20 62.23 17.13
N PRO A 518 -26.32 60.91 17.38
CA PRO A 518 -25.30 60.19 18.12
C PRO A 518 -24.05 59.98 17.26
N ARG A 519 -22.89 59.92 17.92
CA ARG A 519 -21.57 59.77 17.29
C ARG A 519 -21.45 58.59 16.32
N ARG A 520 -22.08 57.46 16.67
CA ARG A 520 -22.13 56.27 15.81
C ARG A 520 -22.74 56.55 14.43
N ASP A 521 -23.77 57.38 14.38
CA ASP A 521 -24.51 57.65 13.14
C ASP A 521 -23.70 58.62 12.28
N VAL A 522 -23.06 59.62 12.88
CA VAL A 522 -22.14 60.53 12.18
C VAL A 522 -21.03 59.74 11.47
N VAL A 523 -20.37 58.83 12.18
CA VAL A 523 -19.31 58.01 11.61
C VAL A 523 -19.84 57.03 10.57
N LEU A 524 -21.01 56.44 10.78
CA LEU A 524 -21.66 55.58 9.79
C LEU A 524 -21.94 56.32 8.48
N PHE A 525 -22.41 57.56 8.54
CA PHE A 525 -22.66 58.35 7.33
C PHE A 525 -21.38 58.67 6.59
N LEU A 526 -20.31 59.02 7.31
CA LEU A 526 -19.00 59.28 6.72
C LEU A 526 -18.44 58.02 6.05
N TYR A 527 -18.47 56.88 6.75
CA TYR A 527 -18.02 55.61 6.21
C TYR A 527 -18.77 55.25 4.92
N ARG A 528 -20.10 55.43 4.89
CA ARG A 528 -20.91 55.18 3.69
C ARG A 528 -20.63 56.17 2.56
N ALA A 529 -20.27 57.40 2.89
CA ALA A 529 -20.04 58.45 1.91
C ALA A 529 -18.65 58.38 1.27
N VAL A 530 -17.61 58.06 2.05
CA VAL A 530 -16.20 58.17 1.63
C VAL A 530 -15.29 57.01 2.06
N GLY A 531 -15.77 56.08 2.90
CA GLY A 531 -14.93 55.05 3.51
C GLY A 531 -15.15 53.61 3.02
N LYS A 532 -16.15 53.38 2.16
CA LYS A 532 -16.48 52.07 1.59
C LYS A 532 -15.62 51.67 0.41
#